data_AF-A0A954IBU7-F1
#
_entry.id   AF-A0A954IBU7-F1
#
_cell.length_a   1.000
_cell.length_b   1.000
_cell.length_c   1.000
_cell.angle_alpha   90.00
_cell.angle_beta   90.00
_cell.angle_gamma   90.00
#
_symmetry.space_group_name_H-M   'P 1'
#
loop_
_entity.id
_entity.type
_entity.pdbx_description
1 polymer ?
#
loop_
_entity_poly.entity_id
_entity_poly.type
_entity_poly.pdbx_seq_one_letter_code
_entity_poly.pdbx_strand_id
1 'polypeptide(L)'
;MSTKPSGMTRTASAAAVSGIELLHLFGLNGMAVAQPVMDRLRRNCAYLTLEGFGTPSVLISLLIILTLLPAIMCGLILACQFCGAKSTQRLHRMFVLSFFLLMISMAGCTIYQQLSLARYGVPDALLIPAAALASIPLIKSYHQRKHLHQILSWCVLSVLVIPMFFFSSATVRETLFPPTASPPAVTPATHPVPIVMIVFDGLPMASLCNAEHTIDEALFPGFHRLSSLSTWYRNASTVHYRTDRAVPAMLTSRYPEGLLFPVEADHPQNLFRFLHDTEQYDMAVFEPLTRLCPREMTYSYLHPQRSPGEEVQEILRTLSLVYFRTALPETLCPETTIIPKKWFGFASVDPLTRDQTQGQIAWP
;
A
#
# COMPACT_ATOMS: atom_id res chain seq x y z
N MET A 1 47.98 50.46 45.38
CA MET A 1 47.55 50.36 43.97
C MET A 1 47.47 48.89 43.60
N SER A 2 46.27 48.31 43.59
CA SER A 2 46.02 46.93 43.14
C SER A 2 44.81 46.96 42.23
N THR A 3 45.05 46.75 40.94
CA THR A 3 44.06 46.79 39.88
C THR A 3 43.37 45.42 39.76
N LYS A 4 42.06 45.43 39.98
CA LYS A 4 41.13 44.31 39.79
C LYS A 4 41.02 44.01 38.27
N PRO A 5 41.15 42.76 37.80
CA PRO A 5 40.75 42.44 36.45
C PRO A 5 39.22 42.26 36.39
N SER A 6 38.65 42.92 35.41
CA SER A 6 37.24 42.96 35.04
C SER A 6 36.71 41.56 34.69
N GLY A 7 35.54 41.25 35.25
CA GLY A 7 34.78 40.06 34.89
C GLY A 7 34.34 40.13 33.44
N MET A 8 34.90 39.25 32.62
CA MET A 8 34.47 39.02 31.25
C MET A 8 33.13 38.29 31.28
N THR A 9 32.05 39.04 31.11
CA THR A 9 30.70 38.51 30.88
C THR A 9 30.72 37.63 29.63
N ARG A 10 30.69 36.31 29.84
CA ARG A 10 30.37 35.31 28.81
C ARG A 10 28.94 35.58 28.35
N THR A 11 28.78 36.38 27.31
CA THR A 11 27.54 36.43 26.53
C THR A 11 27.32 35.03 25.98
N ALA A 12 26.30 34.34 26.52
CA ALA A 12 25.86 33.04 26.02
C ALA A 12 25.46 33.20 24.55
N SER A 13 26.38 32.88 23.64
CA SER A 13 26.10 32.72 22.23
C SER A 13 24.97 31.71 22.11
N ALA A 14 23.86 32.11 21.50
CA ALA A 14 22.75 31.21 21.20
C ALA A 14 23.32 30.08 20.34
N ALA A 15 23.46 28.88 20.93
CA ALA A 15 24.09 27.76 20.26
C ALA A 15 23.33 27.40 18.98
N ALA A 16 24.03 27.33 17.85
CA ALA A 16 23.47 26.83 16.61
C ALA A 16 22.92 25.40 16.80
N VAL A 17 21.91 25.02 16.02
CA VAL A 17 21.35 23.66 16.03
C VAL A 17 22.46 22.68 15.67
N SER A 18 22.64 21.67 16.51
CA SER A 18 23.70 20.67 16.34
C SER A 18 23.37 19.65 15.25
N GLY A 19 24.39 18.99 14.68
CA GLY A 19 24.18 17.94 13.68
C GLY A 19 23.31 16.77 14.19
N ILE A 20 23.40 16.44 15.48
CA ILE A 20 22.57 15.42 16.12
C ILE A 20 21.10 15.84 16.16
N GLU A 21 20.82 17.12 16.43
CA GLU A 21 19.45 17.64 16.42
C GLU A 21 18.83 17.60 15.02
N LEU A 22 19.63 17.82 13.96
CA LEU A 22 19.16 17.63 12.59
C LEU A 22 18.83 16.15 12.30
N LEU A 23 19.66 15.22 12.78
CA LEU A 23 19.40 13.78 12.65
C LEU A 23 18.10 13.35 13.33
N HIS A 24 17.71 14.00 14.44
CA HIS A 24 16.43 13.71 15.09
C HIS A 24 15.24 13.91 14.16
N LEU A 25 15.30 14.83 13.18
CA LEU A 25 14.22 15.01 12.21
C LEU A 25 14.03 13.78 11.31
N PHE A 26 15.11 13.07 10.97
CA PHE A 26 15.02 11.81 10.24
C PHE A 26 14.39 10.71 11.10
N GLY A 27 14.78 10.61 12.37
CA GLY A 27 14.17 9.64 13.29
C GLY A 27 12.69 9.90 13.53
N LEU A 28 12.31 11.16 13.69
CA LEU A 28 10.91 11.58 13.84
C LEU A 28 10.11 11.36 12.55
N ASN A 29 10.66 11.68 11.37
CA ASN A 29 10.03 11.36 10.08
C ASN A 29 9.80 9.86 9.93
N GLY A 30 10.78 9.06 10.32
CA GLY A 30 10.68 7.60 10.35
C GLY A 30 9.45 7.15 11.13
N MET A 31 9.31 7.59 12.38
CA MET A 31 8.21 7.15 13.25
C MET A 31 6.85 7.76 12.87
N ALA A 32 6.81 9.05 12.49
CA ALA A 32 5.57 9.78 12.27
C ALA A 32 4.99 9.58 10.87
N VAL A 33 5.83 9.35 9.85
CA VAL A 33 5.43 9.32 8.44
C VAL A 33 5.82 7.99 7.78
N ALA A 34 7.10 7.64 7.77
CA ALA A 34 7.55 6.48 6.99
C ALA A 34 6.99 5.16 7.53
N GLN A 35 7.00 4.95 8.85
CA GLN A 35 6.48 3.75 9.49
C GLN A 35 5.00 3.47 9.18
N PRO A 36 4.05 4.40 9.40
CA PRO A 36 2.64 4.15 9.12
C PRO A 36 2.37 3.98 7.61
N VAL A 37 3.02 4.77 6.75
CA VAL A 37 2.87 4.65 5.29
C VAL A 37 3.37 3.28 4.81
N MET A 38 4.56 2.87 5.24
CA MET A 38 5.15 1.59 4.84
C MET A 38 4.41 0.40 5.45
N ASP A 39 3.86 0.50 6.66
CA ASP A 39 3.02 -0.57 7.22
C ASP A 39 1.70 -0.73 6.45
N ARG A 40 1.06 0.38 6.03
CA ARG A 40 -0.13 0.33 5.18
C ARG A 40 0.17 -0.29 3.82
N LEU A 41 1.28 0.09 3.20
CA LEU A 41 1.72 -0.50 1.92
C LEU A 41 2.08 -1.97 2.07
N ARG A 42 2.80 -2.35 3.13
CA ARG A 42 3.19 -3.75 3.43
C ARG A 42 1.98 -4.66 3.59
N ARG A 43 0.92 -4.19 4.24
CA ARG A 43 -0.34 -4.94 4.40
C ARG A 43 -1.17 -5.03 3.11
N ASN A 44 -0.81 -4.26 2.09
CA ASN A 44 -1.56 -4.14 0.84
C ASN A 44 -0.64 -4.11 -0.39
N CYS A 45 0.37 -4.99 -0.41
CA CYS A 45 1.33 -5.05 -1.51
C CYS A 45 0.70 -5.43 -2.85
N ALA A 46 -0.47 -6.07 -2.83
CA ALA A 46 -1.25 -6.37 -4.02
C ALA A 46 -1.49 -5.13 -4.89
N TYR A 47 -1.65 -3.95 -4.28
CA TYR A 47 -1.73 -2.68 -5.01
C TYR A 47 -0.59 -2.47 -6.01
N LEU A 48 0.65 -2.81 -5.62
CA LEU A 48 1.83 -2.63 -6.47
C LEU A 48 1.79 -3.55 -7.69
N THR A 49 1.37 -4.80 -7.48
CA THR A 49 1.21 -5.79 -8.55
C THR A 49 0.04 -5.45 -9.47
N LEU A 50 -1.11 -5.04 -8.90
CA LEU A 50 -2.33 -4.75 -9.63
C LEU A 50 -2.19 -3.55 -10.57
N GLU A 51 -1.42 -2.55 -10.16
CA GLU A 51 -1.10 -1.38 -10.98
C GLU A 51 0.10 -1.58 -11.89
N GLY A 52 0.89 -2.64 -11.69
CA GLY A 52 2.06 -2.97 -12.50
C GLY A 52 3.24 -2.03 -12.28
N PHE A 53 3.44 -1.50 -11.07
CA PHE A 53 4.55 -0.59 -10.81
C PHE A 53 5.90 -1.31 -10.83
N GLY A 54 6.89 -0.69 -11.48
CA GLY A 54 8.25 -1.20 -11.52
C GLY A 54 8.94 -1.15 -10.16
N THR A 55 9.77 -2.16 -9.88
CA THR A 55 10.58 -2.22 -8.65
C THR A 55 11.42 -0.95 -8.42
N PRO A 56 12.11 -0.36 -9.43
CA PRO A 56 12.87 0.88 -9.24
C PRO A 56 12.00 2.04 -8.75
N SER A 57 10.81 2.20 -9.33
CA SER A 57 9.85 3.25 -8.97
C SER A 57 9.37 3.12 -7.52
N VAL A 58 9.13 1.88 -7.07
CA VAL A 58 8.77 1.62 -5.66
C VAL A 58 9.93 1.97 -4.74
N LEU A 59 11.17 1.54 -5.06
CA LEU A 59 12.35 1.85 -4.24
C LEU A 59 12.63 3.36 -4.14
N ILE A 60 12.49 4.09 -5.26
CA ILE A 60 12.62 5.55 -5.29
C ILE A 60 11.53 6.20 -4.41
N SER A 61 10.29 5.72 -4.50
CA SER A 61 9.18 6.23 -3.68
C SER A 61 9.46 6.04 -2.18
N LEU A 62 9.97 4.87 -1.78
CA LEU A 62 10.36 4.60 -0.39
C LEU A 62 11.49 5.52 0.07
N LEU A 63 12.51 5.74 -0.77
CA LEU A 63 13.61 6.65 -0.47
C LEU A 63 13.10 8.10 -0.30
N ILE A 64 12.19 8.54 -1.16
CA ILE A 64 11.55 9.87 -1.09
C ILE A 64 10.79 10.03 0.23
N ILE A 65 9.92 9.08 0.59
CA ILE A 65 9.15 9.12 1.85
C ILE A 65 10.08 9.20 3.06
N LEU A 66 11.20 8.47 3.02
CA LEU A 66 12.13 8.39 4.13
C LEU A 66 12.98 9.66 4.31
N THR A 67 13.35 10.31 3.22
CA THR A 67 14.41 11.33 3.22
C THR A 67 13.98 12.72 2.79
N LEU A 68 12.98 12.86 1.91
CA LEU A 68 12.68 14.14 1.26
C LEU A 68 12.21 15.20 2.27
N LEU A 69 11.19 14.87 3.09
CA LEU A 69 10.66 15.79 4.09
C LEU A 69 11.72 16.24 5.13
N PRO A 70 12.46 15.34 5.80
CA PRO A 70 13.50 15.76 6.75
C PRO A 70 14.67 16.47 6.07
N ALA A 71 15.01 16.13 4.81
CA ALA A 71 16.05 16.84 4.06
C ALA A 71 15.64 18.29 3.74
N ILE A 72 14.39 18.53 3.32
CA ILE A 72 13.85 19.88 3.11
C ILE A 72 13.87 20.66 4.42
N MET A 73 13.42 20.06 5.52
CA MET A 73 13.45 20.70 6.85
C MET A 73 14.87 21.07 7.28
N CYS A 74 15.83 20.16 7.12
CA CYS A 74 17.25 20.44 7.37
C CYS A 74 17.75 21.59 6.50
N GLY A 75 17.45 21.58 5.20
CA GLY A 75 17.82 22.65 4.27
C GLY A 75 17.25 24.02 4.69
N LEU A 76 15.99 24.07 5.14
CA LEU A 76 15.37 25.29 5.66
C LEU A 76 16.03 25.77 6.95
N ILE A 77 16.39 24.85 7.87
CA ILE A 77 17.12 25.20 9.09
C ILE A 77 18.50 25.77 8.75
N LEU A 78 19.24 25.15 7.84
CA LEU A 78 20.55 25.60 7.38
C LEU A 78 20.45 26.97 6.70
N ALA A 79 19.47 27.19 5.83
CA ALA A 79 19.22 28.49 5.21
C ALA A 79 18.83 29.57 6.24
N CYS A 80 18.07 29.21 7.28
CA CYS A 80 17.68 30.14 8.34
C CYS A 80 18.84 30.51 9.28
N GLN A 81 20.02 29.87 9.16
CA GLN A 81 21.21 30.26 9.93
C GLN A 81 21.66 31.70 9.64
N PHE A 82 21.44 32.18 8.41
CA PHE A 82 21.75 33.56 8.02
C PHE A 82 20.90 34.61 8.78
N CYS A 83 19.74 34.22 9.31
CA CYS A 83 18.86 35.11 10.09
C CYS A 83 19.16 35.11 11.60
N GLY A 84 20.17 34.34 12.04
CA GLY A 84 20.62 34.27 13.43
C GLY A 84 20.13 33.05 14.20
N ALA A 85 20.94 32.61 15.17
CA ALA A 85 20.76 31.33 15.87
C ALA A 85 19.43 31.17 16.63
N LYS A 86 18.83 32.27 17.11
CA LYS A 86 17.50 32.24 17.75
C LYS A 86 16.40 31.83 16.77
N SER A 87 16.50 32.26 15.51
CA SER A 87 15.53 31.91 14.47
C SER A 87 15.63 30.43 14.10
N THR A 88 16.87 29.95 13.90
CA THR A 88 17.18 28.54 13.64
C THR A 88 16.63 27.60 14.73
N GLN A 89 16.84 27.95 16.00
CA GLN A 89 16.32 27.17 17.12
C GLN A 89 14.79 27.17 17.18
N ARG A 90 14.13 28.30 16.87
CA ARG A 90 12.66 28.35 16.80
C ARG A 90 12.12 27.47 15.69
N LEU A 91 12.73 27.52 14.50
CA LEU A 91 12.31 26.71 13.36
C LEU A 91 12.46 25.21 13.65
N HIS A 92 13.60 24.79 14.20
CA HIS A 92 13.83 23.41 14.63
C HIS A 92 12.78 22.95 15.65
N ARG A 93 12.48 23.78 16.65
CA ARG A 93 11.44 23.51 17.66
C ARG A 93 10.06 23.34 17.04
N MET A 94 9.71 24.17 16.07
CA MET A 94 8.43 24.06 15.36
C MET A 94 8.33 22.74 14.59
N PHE A 95 9.41 22.31 13.94
CA PHE A 95 9.44 21.03 13.23
C PHE A 95 9.33 19.83 14.19
N VAL A 96 10.11 19.81 15.28
CA VAL A 96 10.00 18.76 16.30
C VAL A 96 8.58 18.73 16.92
N LEU A 97 8.00 19.89 17.21
CA LEU A 97 6.63 19.99 17.71
C LEU A 97 5.61 19.44 16.71
N SER A 98 5.76 19.75 15.41
CA SER A 98 4.85 19.24 14.37
C SER A 98 4.90 17.71 14.26
N PHE A 99 6.08 17.09 14.40
CA PHE A 99 6.19 15.64 14.42
C PHE A 99 5.56 15.01 15.66
N PHE A 100 5.73 15.61 16.86
CA PHE A 100 5.05 15.12 18.06
C PHE A 100 3.53 15.22 17.94
N LEU A 101 3.03 16.35 17.41
CA LEU A 101 1.60 16.53 17.15
C LEU A 101 1.07 15.45 16.20
N LEU A 102 1.80 15.19 15.11
CA LEU A 102 1.43 14.20 14.11
C LEU A 102 1.39 12.78 14.68
N MET A 103 2.40 12.38 15.46
CA MET A 103 2.44 11.08 16.13
C MET A 103 1.29 10.91 17.13
N ILE A 104 1.02 11.94 17.95
CA ILE A 104 -0.08 11.86 18.93
C ILE A 104 -1.43 11.85 18.22
N SER A 105 -1.61 12.64 17.15
CA SER A 105 -2.84 12.63 16.35
C SER A 105 -3.11 11.24 15.77
N MET A 106 -2.08 10.60 15.19
CA MET A 106 -2.20 9.26 14.61
C MET A 106 -2.47 8.18 15.67
N ALA A 107 -1.78 8.24 16.81
CA ALA A 107 -2.07 7.36 17.94
C ALA A 107 -3.50 7.57 18.47
N GLY A 108 -3.94 8.82 18.57
CA GLY A 108 -5.30 9.20 18.95
C GLY A 108 -6.36 8.66 18.00
N CYS A 109 -6.16 8.79 16.68
CA CYS A 109 -7.05 8.23 15.66
C CYS A 109 -7.13 6.71 15.77
N THR A 110 -6.00 6.04 15.99
CA THR A 110 -5.94 4.58 16.14
C THR A 110 -6.70 4.12 17.38
N ILE A 111 -6.50 4.79 18.53
CA ILE A 111 -7.21 4.49 19.78
C ILE A 111 -8.72 4.77 19.64
N TYR A 112 -9.07 5.90 18.99
CA TYR A 112 -10.46 6.29 18.75
C TYR A 112 -11.21 5.22 17.94
N GLN A 113 -10.58 4.70 16.89
CA GLN A 113 -11.12 3.62 16.07
C GLN A 113 -11.21 2.29 16.84
N GLN A 114 -10.15 1.91 17.56
CA GLN A 114 -10.11 0.65 18.33
C GLN A 114 -11.17 0.60 19.44
N LEU A 115 -11.37 1.70 20.15
CA LEU A 115 -12.37 1.80 21.23
C LEU A 115 -13.78 2.13 20.71
N SER A 116 -13.95 2.32 19.40
CA SER A 116 -15.23 2.70 18.78
C SER A 116 -15.88 3.92 19.45
N LEU A 117 -15.08 4.93 19.81
CA LEU A 117 -15.54 6.10 20.59
C LEU A 117 -16.67 6.89 19.90
N ALA A 118 -16.76 6.81 18.57
CA ALA A 118 -17.87 7.35 17.80
C ALA A 118 -19.24 6.79 18.27
N ARG A 119 -19.30 5.51 18.66
CA ARG A 119 -20.54 4.88 19.17
C ARG A 119 -20.98 5.47 20.51
N TYR A 120 -20.06 6.05 21.26
CA TYR A 120 -20.31 6.72 22.53
C TYR A 120 -20.53 8.23 22.38
N GLY A 121 -20.65 8.73 21.14
CA GLY A 121 -20.92 10.15 20.86
C GLY A 121 -19.74 11.09 21.07
N VAL A 122 -18.52 10.57 21.21
CA VAL A 122 -17.32 11.42 21.33
C VAL A 122 -16.95 11.98 19.95
N PRO A 123 -16.94 13.31 19.75
CA PRO A 123 -16.56 13.88 18.47
C PRO A 123 -15.05 13.71 18.23
N ASP A 124 -14.70 13.22 17.04
CA ASP A 124 -13.32 13.01 16.60
C ASP A 124 -12.53 14.34 16.45
N ALA A 125 -13.22 15.47 16.26
CA ALA A 125 -12.64 16.81 16.22
C ALA A 125 -11.85 17.16 17.50
N LEU A 126 -12.15 16.51 18.64
CA LEU A 126 -11.40 16.71 19.89
C LEU A 126 -9.97 16.14 19.85
N LEU A 127 -9.66 15.27 18.88
CA LEU A 127 -8.34 14.64 18.78
C LEU A 127 -7.23 15.65 18.50
N ILE A 128 -7.48 16.67 17.66
CA ILE A 128 -6.48 17.70 17.34
C ILE A 128 -6.11 18.57 18.55
N PRO A 129 -7.06 19.21 19.27
CA PRO A 129 -6.72 20.00 20.44
C PRO A 129 -6.11 19.13 21.55
N ALA A 130 -6.58 17.88 21.72
CA ALA A 130 -5.97 16.94 22.66
C ALA A 130 -4.51 16.62 22.29
N ALA A 131 -4.24 16.36 21.00
CA ALA A 131 -2.90 16.12 20.51
C ALA A 131 -2.00 17.35 20.68
N ALA A 132 -2.50 18.55 20.39
CA ALA A 132 -1.76 19.80 20.60
C ALA A 132 -1.39 20.01 22.06
N LEU A 133 -2.34 19.82 22.98
CA LEU A 133 -2.10 19.92 24.43
C LEU A 133 -1.08 18.88 24.91
N ALA A 134 -1.18 17.63 24.44
CA ALA A 134 -0.25 16.56 24.78
C ALA A 134 1.18 16.76 24.19
N SER A 135 1.31 17.53 23.11
CA SER A 135 2.60 17.81 22.46
C SER A 135 3.46 18.83 23.22
N ILE A 136 2.83 19.76 23.95
CA ILE A 136 3.50 20.83 24.71
C ILE A 136 4.46 20.29 25.79
N PRO A 137 4.10 19.32 26.65
CA PRO A 137 5.03 18.78 27.63
C PRO A 137 6.18 17.99 26.99
N LEU A 138 5.98 17.37 25.82
CA LEU A 138 7.02 16.67 25.07
C LEU A 138 8.09 17.63 24.55
N ILE A 139 7.70 18.75 23.93
CA ILE A 139 8.67 19.75 23.45
C ILE A 139 9.42 20.42 24.61
N LYS A 140 8.75 20.66 25.74
CA LYS A 140 9.40 21.18 26.95
C LYS A 140 10.41 20.17 27.51
N SER A 141 10.03 18.89 27.56
CA SER A 141 10.90 17.81 28.03
C SER A 141 12.09 17.58 27.09
N TYR A 142 11.91 17.80 25.78
CA TYR A 142 12.98 17.68 24.78
C TYR A 142 14.14 18.60 25.12
N HIS A 143 13.88 19.83 25.55
CA HIS A 143 14.96 20.76 25.91
C HIS A 143 15.51 20.60 27.33
N GLN A 144 14.72 20.02 28.24
CA GLN A 144 15.09 19.96 29.66
C GLN A 144 15.73 18.62 30.06
N ARG A 145 15.41 17.53 29.34
CA ARG A 145 15.78 16.17 29.76
C ARG A 145 16.70 15.51 28.74
N LYS A 146 17.91 15.17 29.18
CA LYS A 146 18.89 14.40 28.39
C LYS A 146 18.34 13.05 27.90
N HIS A 147 17.45 12.42 28.67
CA HIS A 147 16.83 11.14 28.30
C HIS A 147 16.03 11.21 27.00
N LEU A 148 15.25 12.27 26.76
CA LEU A 148 14.45 12.36 25.54
C LEU A 148 15.33 12.60 24.31
N HIS A 149 16.43 13.34 24.46
CA HIS A 149 17.47 13.44 23.42
C HIS A 149 18.07 12.06 23.10
N GLN A 150 18.42 11.26 24.10
CA GLN A 150 18.98 9.91 23.89
C GLN A 150 17.98 9.01 23.16
N ILE A 151 16.71 8.99 23.59
CA ILE A 151 15.64 8.23 22.92
C ILE A 151 15.52 8.66 21.46
N LEU A 152 15.45 9.96 21.17
CA LEU A 152 15.36 10.47 19.80
C LEU A 152 16.60 10.14 18.96
N SER A 153 17.78 10.08 19.58
CA SER A 153 19.00 9.62 18.89
C SER A 153 18.88 8.15 18.48
N TRP A 154 18.29 7.29 19.31
CA TRP A 154 17.97 5.91 18.93
C TRP A 154 16.87 5.86 17.85
N CYS A 155 15.90 6.77 17.87
CA CYS A 155 14.87 6.85 16.84
C CYS A 155 15.45 7.12 15.45
N VAL A 156 16.65 7.67 15.31
CA VAL A 156 17.34 7.81 14.01
C VAL A 156 17.55 6.45 13.33
N LEU A 157 17.70 5.38 14.12
CA LEU A 157 17.81 4.01 13.60
C LEU A 157 16.56 3.55 12.84
N SER A 158 15.42 4.24 13.02
CA SER A 158 14.20 3.99 12.24
C SER A 158 14.42 4.13 10.73
N VAL A 159 15.39 4.95 10.30
CA VAL A 159 15.79 5.09 8.89
C VAL A 159 16.25 3.75 8.30
N LEU A 160 16.81 2.86 9.11
CA LEU A 160 17.23 1.52 8.70
C LEU A 160 16.20 0.45 9.05
N VAL A 161 15.62 0.55 10.25
CA VAL A 161 14.69 -0.47 10.78
C VAL A 161 13.38 -0.51 9.98
N ILE A 162 12.86 0.63 9.53
CA ILE A 162 11.59 0.68 8.79
C ILE A 162 11.71 -0.01 7.42
N PRO A 163 12.70 0.32 6.57
CA PRO A 163 12.94 -0.46 5.35
C PRO A 163 13.19 -1.94 5.64
N MET A 164 14.01 -2.26 6.65
CA MET A 164 14.28 -3.66 7.02
C MET A 164 13.00 -4.43 7.36
N PHE A 165 12.08 -3.82 8.13
CA PHE A 165 10.80 -4.42 8.47
C PHE A 165 9.83 -4.49 7.28
N PHE A 166 9.89 -3.55 6.34
CA PHE A 166 9.14 -3.62 5.10
C PHE A 166 9.60 -4.81 4.25
N PHE A 167 10.91 -4.98 4.06
CA PHE A 167 11.48 -6.08 3.27
C PHE A 167 11.51 -7.43 4.01
N SER A 168 11.21 -7.49 5.31
CA SER A 168 11.09 -8.78 6.02
C SER A 168 9.82 -9.54 5.64
N SER A 169 8.83 -8.87 5.06
CA SER A 169 7.62 -9.49 4.52
C SER A 169 7.93 -10.31 3.26
N ALA A 170 7.57 -11.59 3.27
CA ALA A 170 7.68 -12.46 2.09
C ALA A 170 6.90 -11.88 0.90
N THR A 171 5.66 -11.46 1.13
CA THR A 171 4.79 -10.83 0.13
C THR A 171 5.42 -9.60 -0.53
N VAL A 172 6.06 -8.72 0.25
CA VAL A 172 6.80 -7.55 -0.29
C VAL A 172 7.94 -8.01 -1.20
N ARG A 173 8.75 -8.96 -0.74
CA ARG A 173 9.90 -9.44 -1.50
C ARG A 173 9.48 -10.14 -2.79
N GLU A 174 8.48 -11.01 -2.74
CA GLU A 174 7.99 -11.71 -3.93
C GLU A 174 7.32 -10.74 -4.92
N THR A 175 6.67 -9.69 -4.42
CA THR A 175 6.09 -8.64 -5.26
C THR A 175 7.14 -7.80 -6.00
N LEU A 176 8.25 -7.47 -5.33
CA LEU A 176 9.30 -6.58 -5.85
C LEU A 176 10.45 -7.33 -6.55
N PHE A 177 10.74 -8.53 -6.09
CA PHE A 177 11.81 -9.42 -6.54
C PHE A 177 11.21 -10.82 -6.72
N PRO A 178 10.32 -10.99 -7.71
CA PRO A 178 9.71 -12.29 -7.96
C PRO A 178 10.83 -13.32 -8.16
N PRO A 179 10.80 -14.44 -7.41
CA PRO A 179 11.81 -15.46 -7.55
C PRO A 179 11.78 -15.99 -8.99
N THR A 180 12.95 -16.14 -9.58
CA THR A 180 13.14 -16.90 -10.83
C THR A 180 12.98 -18.38 -10.47
N ALA A 181 11.75 -18.81 -10.21
CA ALA A 181 11.48 -20.21 -9.97
C ALA A 181 11.71 -20.95 -11.30
N SER A 182 12.63 -21.91 -11.31
CA SER A 182 12.63 -22.92 -12.35
C SER A 182 11.27 -23.62 -12.28
N PRO A 183 10.52 -23.68 -13.38
CA PRO A 183 9.29 -24.44 -13.44
C PRO A 183 9.49 -25.85 -12.86
N PRO A 184 8.52 -26.41 -12.11
CA PRO A 184 8.51 -27.85 -11.92
C PRO A 184 8.58 -28.51 -13.30
N ALA A 185 9.21 -29.68 -13.42
CA ALA A 185 9.27 -30.40 -14.67
C ALA A 185 7.84 -30.70 -15.16
N VAL A 186 7.34 -29.90 -16.11
CA VAL A 186 6.02 -30.07 -16.67
C VAL A 186 6.12 -31.07 -17.81
N THR A 187 5.24 -32.06 -17.80
CA THR A 187 5.13 -33.00 -18.92
C THR A 187 4.17 -32.39 -19.94
N PRO A 188 4.61 -32.08 -21.17
CA PRO A 188 3.74 -31.55 -22.20
C PRO A 188 2.60 -32.54 -22.51
N ALA A 189 1.42 -32.01 -22.82
CA ALA A 189 0.31 -32.82 -23.28
C ALA A 189 0.65 -33.47 -24.63
N THR A 190 0.34 -34.75 -24.80
CA THR A 190 0.60 -35.48 -26.06
C THR A 190 -0.23 -34.91 -27.23
N HIS A 191 -1.45 -34.47 -26.95
CA HIS A 191 -2.37 -33.86 -27.92
C HIS A 191 -3.04 -32.63 -27.29
N PRO A 192 -2.41 -31.44 -27.36
CA PRO A 192 -3.01 -30.24 -26.83
C PRO A 192 -4.29 -29.88 -27.60
N VAL A 193 -5.31 -29.42 -26.88
CA VAL A 193 -6.58 -28.93 -27.45
C VAL A 193 -6.80 -27.48 -27.03
N PRO A 194 -7.42 -26.62 -27.85
CA PRO A 194 -7.74 -25.27 -27.43
C PRO A 194 -8.64 -25.27 -26.19
N ILE A 195 -8.30 -24.47 -25.18
CA ILE A 195 -9.04 -24.35 -23.93
C ILE A 195 -9.62 -22.95 -23.83
N VAL A 196 -10.92 -22.85 -23.54
CA VAL A 196 -11.58 -21.59 -23.19
C VAL A 196 -12.20 -21.77 -21.81
N MET A 197 -11.74 -20.98 -20.85
CA MET A 197 -12.25 -20.96 -19.48
C MET A 197 -12.97 -19.64 -19.22
N ILE A 198 -14.22 -19.71 -18.77
CA ILE A 198 -15.04 -18.54 -18.43
C ILE A 198 -15.48 -18.67 -16.99
N VAL A 199 -15.22 -17.64 -16.18
CA VAL A 199 -15.62 -17.56 -14.77
C VAL A 199 -16.55 -16.37 -14.60
N PHE A 200 -17.74 -16.63 -14.05
CA PHE A 200 -18.70 -15.59 -13.70
C PHE A 200 -18.58 -15.24 -12.21
N ASP A 201 -18.54 -13.95 -11.89
CA ASP A 201 -18.54 -13.49 -10.51
C ASP A 201 -19.94 -13.56 -9.90
N GLY A 202 -20.06 -14.19 -8.73
CA GLY A 202 -21.29 -14.20 -7.95
C GLY A 202 -22.52 -14.79 -8.66
N LEU A 203 -22.37 -15.90 -9.40
CA LEU A 203 -23.48 -16.55 -10.13
C LEU A 203 -24.09 -17.72 -9.33
N PRO A 204 -25.17 -17.50 -8.55
CA PRO A 204 -25.82 -18.57 -7.78
C PRO A 204 -26.57 -19.53 -8.71
N MET A 205 -26.19 -20.81 -8.69
CA MET A 205 -26.86 -21.87 -9.46
C MET A 205 -28.37 -21.94 -9.21
N ALA A 206 -28.81 -21.72 -7.97
CA ALA A 206 -30.23 -21.77 -7.61
C ALA A 206 -31.07 -20.71 -8.35
N SER A 207 -30.47 -19.57 -8.71
CA SER A 207 -31.17 -18.51 -9.45
C SER A 207 -31.27 -18.78 -10.95
N LEU A 208 -30.48 -19.72 -11.48
CA LEU A 208 -30.52 -20.11 -12.90
C LEU A 208 -31.54 -21.21 -13.17
N CYS A 209 -31.99 -21.91 -12.13
CA CYS A 209 -32.83 -23.10 -12.27
C CYS A 209 -34.32 -22.80 -12.05
N ASN A 210 -35.16 -23.54 -12.76
CA ASN A 210 -36.61 -23.64 -12.53
C ASN A 210 -36.94 -24.61 -11.37
N ALA A 211 -38.24 -24.84 -11.13
CA ALA A 211 -38.74 -25.73 -10.09
C ALA A 211 -38.29 -27.20 -10.29
N GLU A 212 -37.97 -27.59 -11.52
CA GLU A 212 -37.48 -28.91 -11.89
C GLU A 212 -35.96 -29.05 -11.74
N HIS A 213 -35.28 -28.05 -11.17
CA HIS A 213 -33.83 -28.00 -11.03
C HIS A 213 -33.07 -28.13 -12.37
N THR A 214 -33.64 -27.57 -13.44
CA THR A 214 -32.99 -27.42 -14.76
C THR A 214 -32.84 -25.95 -15.08
N ILE A 215 -31.85 -25.57 -15.91
CA ILE A 215 -31.67 -24.17 -16.30
C ILE A 215 -32.93 -23.66 -17.00
N ASP A 216 -33.50 -22.58 -16.48
CA ASP A 216 -34.72 -21.96 -16.99
C ASP A 216 -34.47 -21.39 -18.40
N GLU A 217 -35.04 -22.04 -19.41
CA GLU A 217 -34.87 -21.66 -20.82
C GLU A 217 -35.52 -20.30 -21.14
N ALA A 218 -36.64 -19.98 -20.49
CA ALA A 218 -37.37 -18.74 -20.76
C ALA A 218 -36.58 -17.52 -20.24
N LEU A 219 -35.92 -17.66 -19.09
CA LEU A 219 -35.10 -16.60 -18.49
C LEU A 219 -33.65 -16.59 -19.00
N PHE A 220 -33.06 -17.77 -19.22
CA PHE A 220 -31.65 -17.93 -19.54
C PHE A 220 -31.41 -18.83 -20.76
N PRO A 221 -31.94 -18.47 -21.96
CA PRO A 221 -31.92 -19.34 -23.14
C PRO A 221 -30.49 -19.68 -23.61
N GLY A 222 -29.54 -18.76 -23.45
CA GLY A 222 -28.14 -18.99 -23.78
C GLY A 222 -27.48 -20.06 -22.90
N PHE A 223 -27.71 -20.01 -21.59
CA PHE A 223 -27.20 -21.02 -20.65
C PHE A 223 -27.90 -22.36 -20.84
N HIS A 224 -29.21 -22.36 -21.11
CA HIS A 224 -29.96 -23.57 -21.44
C HIS A 224 -29.34 -24.25 -22.68
N ARG A 225 -29.17 -23.50 -23.77
CA ARG A 225 -28.53 -24.02 -24.99
C ARG A 225 -27.11 -24.52 -24.73
N LEU A 226 -26.29 -23.79 -23.99
CA LEU A 226 -24.93 -24.23 -23.65
C LEU A 226 -24.95 -25.55 -22.88
N SER A 227 -25.84 -25.69 -21.90
CA SER A 227 -25.97 -26.93 -21.13
C SER A 227 -26.43 -28.13 -21.97
N SER A 228 -27.22 -27.91 -23.03
CA SER A 228 -27.65 -28.98 -23.93
C SER A 228 -26.51 -29.50 -24.83
N LEU A 229 -25.49 -28.67 -25.06
CA LEU A 229 -24.33 -28.97 -25.89
C LEU A 229 -23.08 -29.36 -25.08
N SER A 230 -23.18 -29.41 -23.75
CA SER A 230 -22.04 -29.63 -22.85
C SER A 230 -22.40 -30.54 -21.68
N THR A 231 -21.39 -30.91 -20.89
CA THR A 231 -21.61 -31.64 -19.65
C THR A 231 -21.93 -30.67 -18.53
N TRP A 232 -23.13 -30.78 -17.97
CA TRP A 232 -23.57 -29.92 -16.86
C TRP A 232 -23.50 -30.62 -15.50
N TYR A 233 -22.74 -30.04 -14.57
CA TYR A 233 -22.61 -30.48 -13.17
C TYR A 233 -23.61 -29.75 -12.27
N ARG A 234 -24.83 -30.28 -12.16
CA ARG A 234 -25.96 -29.62 -11.46
C ARG A 234 -25.72 -29.31 -9.99
N ASN A 235 -24.91 -30.15 -9.33
CA ASN A 235 -24.61 -30.06 -7.89
C ASN A 235 -23.20 -29.53 -7.62
N ALA A 236 -22.60 -28.80 -8.57
CA ALA A 236 -21.30 -28.18 -8.34
C ALA A 236 -21.41 -27.06 -7.28
N SER A 237 -20.55 -27.11 -6.28
CA SER A 237 -20.47 -26.11 -5.21
C SER A 237 -19.13 -25.38 -5.24
N THR A 238 -19.14 -24.08 -4.96
CA THR A 238 -17.90 -23.34 -4.69
C THR A 238 -17.31 -23.73 -3.34
N VAL A 239 -16.00 -23.69 -3.22
CA VAL A 239 -15.27 -23.92 -1.96
C VAL A 239 -15.28 -22.70 -1.03
N HIS A 240 -15.62 -21.52 -1.56
CA HIS A 240 -15.67 -20.27 -0.78
C HIS A 240 -16.66 -19.26 -1.40
N TYR A 241 -17.32 -18.44 -0.56
CA TYR A 241 -18.31 -17.45 -1.01
C TYR A 241 -17.70 -16.18 -1.62
N ARG A 242 -16.41 -15.92 -1.37
CA ARG A 242 -15.68 -14.78 -1.92
C ARG A 242 -14.82 -15.18 -3.11
N THR A 243 -14.90 -14.43 -4.19
CA THR A 243 -14.19 -14.68 -5.46
C THR A 243 -12.67 -14.56 -5.31
N ASP A 244 -12.20 -13.64 -4.46
CA ASP A 244 -10.77 -13.49 -4.10
C ASP A 244 -10.18 -14.70 -3.35
N ARG A 245 -11.02 -15.68 -2.98
CA ARG A 245 -10.61 -16.94 -2.35
C ARG A 245 -10.98 -18.16 -3.20
N ALA A 246 -12.17 -18.15 -3.82
CA ALA A 246 -12.66 -19.27 -4.60
C ALA A 246 -11.86 -19.51 -5.89
N VAL A 247 -11.50 -18.44 -6.61
CA VAL A 247 -10.74 -18.55 -7.87
C VAL A 247 -9.31 -19.06 -7.63
N PRO A 248 -8.53 -18.52 -6.67
CA PRO A 248 -7.23 -19.11 -6.34
C PRO A 248 -7.33 -20.59 -5.96
N ALA A 249 -8.34 -20.98 -5.17
CA ALA A 249 -8.52 -22.38 -4.79
C ALA A 249 -8.82 -23.29 -5.99
N MET A 250 -9.64 -22.80 -6.93
CA MET A 250 -9.94 -23.50 -8.19
C MET A 250 -8.67 -23.71 -9.02
N LEU A 251 -7.81 -22.68 -9.15
CA LEU A 251 -6.63 -22.72 -10.01
C LEU A 251 -5.40 -23.36 -9.36
N THR A 252 -5.37 -23.50 -8.05
CA THR A 252 -4.27 -24.16 -7.31
C THR A 252 -4.62 -25.57 -6.83
N SER A 253 -5.91 -25.95 -6.91
CA SER A 253 -6.45 -27.17 -6.31
C SER A 253 -6.19 -27.27 -4.79
N ARG A 254 -6.11 -26.13 -4.08
CA ARG A 254 -5.91 -26.06 -2.63
C ARG A 254 -7.03 -25.27 -1.98
N TYR A 255 -7.48 -25.70 -0.79
CA TYR A 255 -8.47 -24.92 -0.04
C TYR A 255 -7.89 -23.56 0.37
N PRO A 256 -8.72 -22.50 0.48
CA PRO A 256 -8.23 -21.20 0.94
C PRO A 256 -7.73 -21.29 2.39
N GLU A 257 -6.46 -20.97 2.60
CA GLU A 257 -5.84 -20.93 3.93
C GLU A 257 -5.32 -19.51 4.25
N GLY A 258 -5.44 -19.10 5.50
CA GLY A 258 -4.83 -17.86 6.01
C GLY A 258 -5.26 -16.57 5.28
N LEU A 259 -4.33 -15.63 5.19
CA LEU A 259 -4.49 -14.33 4.54
C LEU A 259 -3.62 -14.24 3.28
N LEU A 260 -3.85 -15.15 2.33
CA LEU A 260 -3.25 -15.07 1.00
C LEU A 260 -4.10 -14.14 0.10
N PHE A 261 -3.42 -13.34 -0.70
CA PHE A 261 -4.00 -12.48 -1.72
C PHE A 261 -4.12 -13.26 -3.04
N PRO A 262 -5.11 -12.93 -3.91
CA PRO A 262 -5.32 -13.65 -5.18
C PRO A 262 -4.32 -13.23 -6.26
N VAL A 263 -3.03 -13.30 -5.95
CA VAL A 263 -1.91 -12.93 -6.81
C VAL A 263 -0.99 -14.13 -6.99
N GLU A 264 -0.28 -14.17 -8.11
CA GLU A 264 0.65 -15.25 -8.44
C GLU A 264 1.72 -15.47 -7.35
N ALA A 265 2.26 -14.40 -6.76
CA ALA A 265 3.28 -14.50 -5.72
C ALA A 265 2.85 -15.37 -4.53
N ASP A 266 1.59 -15.26 -4.12
CA ASP A 266 1.00 -16.05 -3.03
C ASP A 266 0.51 -17.43 -3.51
N HIS A 267 0.44 -17.63 -4.83
CA HIS A 267 -0.05 -18.85 -5.50
C HIS A 267 0.87 -19.28 -6.67
N PRO A 268 2.18 -19.49 -6.46
CA PRO A 268 3.14 -19.71 -7.55
C PRO A 268 2.91 -21.05 -8.28
N GLN A 269 2.27 -22.00 -7.60
CA GLN A 269 1.85 -23.28 -8.16
C GLN A 269 0.36 -23.21 -8.52
N ASN A 270 0.06 -22.52 -9.62
CA ASN A 270 -1.30 -22.42 -10.16
C ASN A 270 -1.36 -22.89 -11.63
N LEU A 271 -2.58 -23.15 -12.10
CA LEU A 271 -2.84 -23.67 -13.45
C LEU A 271 -2.27 -22.80 -14.57
N PHE A 272 -2.28 -21.46 -14.44
CA PHE A 272 -1.73 -20.58 -15.48
C PHE A 272 -0.21 -20.71 -15.58
N ARG A 273 0.50 -20.72 -14.46
CA ARG A 273 1.95 -20.97 -14.45
C ARG A 273 2.27 -22.36 -15.01
N PHE A 274 1.53 -23.38 -14.59
CA PHE A 274 1.69 -24.73 -15.12
C PHE A 274 1.52 -24.80 -16.64
N LEU A 275 0.46 -24.19 -17.19
CA LEU A 275 0.22 -24.15 -18.64
C LEU A 275 1.28 -23.34 -19.37
N HIS A 276 1.77 -22.24 -18.79
CA HIS A 276 2.83 -21.42 -19.36
C HIS A 276 4.11 -22.22 -19.56
N ASP A 277 4.50 -22.93 -18.52
CA ASP A 277 5.76 -23.66 -18.46
C ASP A 277 5.77 -24.87 -19.42
N THR A 278 4.60 -25.27 -19.97
CA THR A 278 4.55 -26.27 -21.06
C THR A 278 5.06 -25.72 -22.40
N GLU A 279 5.01 -24.40 -22.61
CA GLU A 279 5.23 -23.73 -23.89
C GLU A 279 4.31 -24.20 -25.05
N GLN A 280 3.23 -24.95 -24.75
CA GLN A 280 2.32 -25.51 -25.76
C GLN A 280 1.12 -24.60 -26.10
N TYR A 281 0.84 -23.62 -25.25
CA TYR A 281 -0.35 -22.79 -25.33
C TYR A 281 0.02 -21.31 -25.48
N ASP A 282 -0.58 -20.67 -26.48
CA ASP A 282 -0.69 -19.21 -26.51
C ASP A 282 -1.91 -18.82 -25.65
N MET A 283 -1.66 -18.11 -24.54
CA MET A 283 -2.64 -17.90 -23.48
C MET A 283 -3.12 -16.46 -23.40
N ALA A 284 -4.37 -16.23 -23.78
CA ALA A 284 -5.09 -14.98 -23.56
C ALA A 284 -5.86 -15.00 -22.22
N VAL A 285 -5.33 -14.36 -21.18
CA VAL A 285 -5.94 -14.37 -19.84
C VAL A 285 -6.43 -12.98 -19.43
N PHE A 286 -7.71 -12.89 -19.04
CA PHE A 286 -8.35 -11.69 -18.51
C PHE A 286 -8.84 -11.93 -17.08
N GLU A 287 -8.17 -11.33 -16.10
CA GLU A 287 -8.52 -11.45 -14.68
C GLU A 287 -8.88 -10.06 -14.11
N PRO A 288 -10.16 -9.69 -14.01
CA PRO A 288 -10.55 -8.37 -13.51
C PRO A 288 -10.39 -8.23 -11.99
N LEU A 289 -10.42 -9.35 -11.25
CA LEU A 289 -10.34 -9.36 -9.78
C LEU A 289 -9.04 -9.99 -9.26
N THR A 290 -8.51 -10.98 -9.97
CA THR A 290 -7.32 -11.74 -9.59
C THR A 290 -6.12 -11.35 -10.43
N ARG A 291 -4.92 -11.78 -10.03
CA ARG A 291 -3.67 -11.65 -10.79
C ARG A 291 -2.85 -12.93 -10.64
N LEU A 292 -3.47 -14.07 -10.92
CA LEU A 292 -2.83 -15.39 -10.79
C LEU A 292 -2.03 -15.75 -12.04
N CYS A 293 -2.37 -15.13 -13.17
CA CYS A 293 -1.60 -15.25 -14.40
C CYS A 293 -0.18 -14.70 -14.21
N PRO A 294 0.86 -15.43 -14.64
CA PRO A 294 2.23 -14.96 -14.68
C PRO A 294 2.39 -13.53 -15.21
N ARG A 295 3.18 -12.72 -14.52
CA ARG A 295 3.46 -11.32 -14.93
C ARG A 295 4.04 -11.25 -16.34
N GLU A 296 4.84 -12.24 -16.73
CA GLU A 296 5.46 -12.36 -18.04
C GLU A 296 4.43 -12.51 -19.17
N MET A 297 3.24 -13.01 -18.85
CA MET A 297 2.11 -13.17 -19.76
C MET A 297 1.02 -12.12 -19.62
N THR A 298 1.07 -11.31 -18.56
CA THR A 298 0.06 -10.27 -18.38
C THR A 298 0.20 -9.29 -19.54
N TYR A 299 -0.72 -9.37 -20.50
CA TYR A 299 -0.66 -8.53 -21.68
C TYR A 299 -0.61 -7.06 -21.26
N SER A 300 0.31 -6.32 -21.88
CA SER A 300 0.57 -4.90 -21.66
C SER A 300 -0.62 -3.96 -21.91
N TYR A 301 -1.81 -4.49 -22.25
CA TYR A 301 -3.02 -3.72 -22.56
C TYR A 301 -3.79 -3.23 -21.32
N LEU A 302 -3.59 -3.83 -20.14
CA LEU A 302 -4.28 -3.40 -18.90
C LEU A 302 -3.46 -2.40 -18.07
N HIS A 303 -2.18 -2.24 -18.38
CA HIS A 303 -1.31 -1.30 -17.68
C HIS A 303 -1.00 -0.15 -18.63
N PRO A 304 -1.44 1.10 -18.36
CA PRO A 304 -0.96 2.23 -19.12
C PRO A 304 0.58 2.22 -19.01
N GLN A 305 1.27 2.28 -20.14
CA GLN A 305 2.73 2.41 -20.15
C GLN A 305 3.08 3.75 -19.51
N ARG A 306 3.39 3.71 -18.22
CA ARG A 306 3.80 4.86 -17.43
C ARG A 306 5.31 4.96 -17.46
N SER A 307 5.81 6.17 -17.56
CA SER A 307 7.21 6.45 -17.27
C SER A 307 7.49 6.20 -15.78
N PRO A 308 8.73 5.87 -15.38
CA PRO A 308 9.08 5.69 -13.96
C PRO A 308 8.72 6.90 -13.09
N GLY A 309 8.78 8.11 -13.66
CA GLY A 309 8.37 9.34 -12.96
C GLY A 309 6.87 9.39 -12.65
N GLU A 310 6.02 8.99 -13.59
CA GLU A 310 4.57 8.92 -13.40
C GLU A 310 4.19 7.82 -12.40
N GLU A 311 4.90 6.69 -12.41
CA GLU A 311 4.71 5.65 -11.41
C GLU A 311 5.02 6.15 -10.00
N VAL A 312 6.18 6.79 -9.81
CA VAL A 312 6.57 7.39 -8.51
C VAL A 312 5.53 8.42 -8.07
N GLN A 313 5.11 9.31 -8.96
CA GLN A 313 4.10 10.31 -8.66
C GLN A 313 2.79 9.67 -8.20
N GLU A 314 2.33 8.62 -8.87
CA GLU A 314 1.07 7.97 -8.56
C GLU A 314 1.12 7.16 -7.26
N ILE A 315 2.25 6.51 -6.98
CA ILE A 315 2.52 5.84 -5.70
C ILE A 315 2.48 6.88 -4.57
N LEU A 316 3.25 7.96 -4.69
CA LEU A 316 3.32 9.01 -3.66
C LEU A 316 1.97 9.69 -3.45
N ARG A 317 1.23 9.97 -4.53
CA ARG A 317 -0.12 10.55 -4.47
C ARG A 317 -1.06 9.63 -3.69
N THR A 318 -1.14 8.36 -4.06
CA THR A 318 -2.03 7.38 -3.40
C THR A 318 -1.65 7.19 -1.93
N LEU A 319 -0.36 7.02 -1.62
CA LEU A 319 0.12 6.88 -0.25
C LEU A 319 -0.11 8.13 0.59
N SER A 320 -0.04 9.34 0.00
CA SER A 320 -0.36 10.58 0.70
C SER A 320 -1.84 10.63 1.12
N LEU A 321 -2.75 10.19 0.26
CA LEU A 321 -4.19 10.11 0.57
C LEU A 321 -4.47 9.11 1.68
N VAL A 322 -3.86 7.91 1.60
CA VAL A 322 -3.94 6.89 2.64
C VAL A 322 -3.39 7.40 3.97
N TYR A 323 -2.28 8.14 3.92
CA TYR A 323 -1.66 8.74 5.10
C TYR A 323 -2.57 9.78 5.76
N PHE A 324 -3.09 10.75 5.00
CA PHE A 324 -3.99 11.77 5.52
C PHE A 324 -5.23 11.15 6.16
N ARG A 325 -5.85 10.16 5.51
CA ARG A 325 -7.01 9.45 6.05
C ARG A 325 -6.70 8.63 7.31
N THR A 326 -5.44 8.28 7.53
CA THR A 326 -4.99 7.55 8.73
C THR A 326 -4.60 8.50 9.86
N ALA A 327 -3.99 9.65 9.55
CA ALA A 327 -3.41 10.57 10.53
C ALA A 327 -4.39 11.66 11.03
N LEU A 328 -5.43 11.96 10.25
CA LEU A 328 -6.41 13.00 10.56
C LEU A 328 -7.76 12.40 11.00
N PRO A 329 -8.51 13.10 11.87
CA PRO A 329 -9.92 12.81 12.14
C PRO A 329 -10.75 12.85 10.86
N GLU A 330 -11.86 12.11 10.83
CA GLU A 330 -12.75 12.06 9.66
C GLU A 330 -13.37 13.43 9.37
N THR A 331 -13.71 14.19 10.40
CA THR A 331 -14.30 15.54 10.27
C THR A 331 -13.38 16.56 9.60
N LEU A 332 -12.06 16.32 9.59
CA LEU A 332 -11.06 17.20 8.99
C LEU A 332 -10.51 16.67 7.67
N CYS A 333 -10.95 15.49 7.25
CA CYS A 333 -10.59 14.94 5.96
C CYS A 333 -11.50 15.56 4.88
N PRO A 334 -11.00 16.44 3.99
CA PRO A 334 -11.82 16.95 2.91
C PRO A 334 -12.27 15.81 1.99
N GLU A 335 -13.40 15.97 1.30
CA GLU A 335 -13.93 14.94 0.37
C GLU A 335 -12.92 14.55 -0.72
N THR A 336 -11.94 15.41 -1.02
CA THR A 336 -10.84 15.13 -1.95
C THR A 336 -9.86 14.07 -1.44
N THR A 337 -9.94 13.64 -0.18
CA THR A 337 -9.13 12.55 0.42
C THR A 337 -9.72 11.15 0.23
N ILE A 338 -10.53 10.95 -0.81
CA ILE A 338 -11.03 9.63 -1.18
C ILE A 338 -9.85 8.77 -1.64
N ILE A 339 -9.64 7.66 -0.92
CA ILE A 339 -8.65 6.66 -1.29
C ILE A 339 -9.07 6.06 -2.65
N PRO A 340 -8.19 6.06 -3.67
CA PRO A 340 -8.51 5.53 -4.97
C PRO A 340 -8.97 4.07 -4.89
N LYS A 341 -10.00 3.69 -5.67
CA LYS A 341 -10.55 2.33 -5.71
C LYS A 341 -9.49 1.25 -5.97
N LYS A 342 -8.49 1.57 -6.79
CA LYS A 342 -7.33 0.72 -7.07
C LYS A 342 -6.49 0.34 -5.86
N TRP A 343 -6.45 1.17 -4.82
CA TRP A 343 -5.84 0.80 -3.54
C TRP A 343 -6.50 -0.46 -2.97
N PHE A 344 -7.81 -0.60 -3.14
CA PHE A 344 -8.56 -1.78 -2.70
C PHE A 344 -8.59 -2.90 -3.74
N GLY A 345 -7.80 -2.79 -4.79
CA GLY A 345 -7.70 -3.76 -5.88
C GLY A 345 -8.87 -3.76 -6.86
N PHE A 346 -9.71 -2.72 -6.84
CA PHE A 346 -10.72 -2.53 -7.87
C PHE A 346 -10.09 -1.85 -9.09
N ALA A 347 -10.28 -2.41 -10.28
CA ALA A 347 -9.91 -1.76 -11.52
C ALA A 347 -10.60 -0.38 -11.64
N SER A 348 -9.86 0.63 -12.11
CA SER A 348 -10.51 1.81 -12.68
C SER A 348 -11.28 1.34 -13.91
N VAL A 349 -12.61 1.37 -13.84
CA VAL A 349 -13.43 1.21 -15.02
C VAL A 349 -13.29 2.48 -15.82
N ASP A 350 -12.17 2.62 -16.54
CA ASP A 350 -12.19 3.47 -17.72
C ASP A 350 -13.26 2.88 -18.64
N PRO A 351 -14.12 3.72 -19.25
CA PRO A 351 -15.13 3.22 -20.16
C PRO A 351 -14.43 2.41 -21.25
N LEU A 352 -14.66 1.10 -21.24
CA LEU A 352 -14.15 0.18 -22.25
C LEU A 352 -14.38 0.81 -23.62
N THR A 353 -13.33 0.90 -24.42
CA THR A 353 -13.50 1.39 -25.79
C THR A 353 -14.44 0.46 -26.55
N ARG A 354 -15.11 0.99 -27.57
CA ARG A 354 -16.11 0.23 -28.35
C ARG A 354 -15.53 -1.09 -28.87
N ASP A 355 -14.25 -1.10 -29.23
CA ASP A 355 -13.53 -2.28 -29.72
C ASP A 355 -13.29 -3.32 -28.62
N GLN A 356 -12.96 -2.87 -27.39
CA GLN A 356 -12.84 -3.74 -26.21
C GLN A 356 -14.19 -4.33 -25.79
N THR A 357 -15.29 -3.56 -25.89
CA THR A 357 -16.64 -4.08 -25.63
C THR A 357 -17.12 -5.07 -26.68
N GLN A 358 -16.55 -5.03 -27.89
CA GLN A 358 -16.89 -5.94 -28.99
C GLN A 358 -15.96 -7.16 -29.07
N GLY A 359 -15.02 -7.31 -28.13
CA GLY A 359 -14.07 -8.42 -28.14
C GLY A 359 -13.11 -8.41 -29.33
N GLN A 360 -12.96 -7.28 -30.02
CA GLN A 360 -11.98 -7.11 -31.08
C GLN A 360 -10.63 -6.78 -30.46
N ILE A 361 -9.94 -7.81 -29.99
CA ILE A 361 -8.53 -7.72 -29.63
C ILE A 361 -7.75 -7.78 -30.95
N ALA A 362 -7.20 -6.65 -31.38
CA ALA A 362 -6.31 -6.61 -32.52
C ALA A 362 -5.02 -7.35 -32.17
N TRP A 363 -4.76 -8.46 -32.84
CA TRP A 363 -3.50 -9.17 -32.79
C TRP A 363 -2.50 -8.47 -33.73
N PRO A 364 -1.26 -8.18 -33.31
CA PRO A 364 -0.20 -7.75 -34.22
C PRO A 364 0.23 -8.84 -35.19
#